data_AF-A0A957SUK9-F1
#
_entry.id   AF-A0A957SUK9-F1
#
_cell.length_a   1.000
_cell.length_b   1.000
_cell.length_c   1.000
_cell.angle_alpha   90.00
_cell.angle_beta   90.00
_cell.angle_gamma   90.00
#
_symmetry.space_group_name_H-M   'P 1'
#
loop_
_entity.id
_entity.type
_entity.pdbx_description
1 polymer ?
#
loop_
_entity_poly.entity_id
_entity_poly.type
_entity_poly.pdbx_seq_one_letter_code
_entity_poly.pdbx_strand_id
1 'polypeptide(L)'
;MSKKIRLLYMEGVSPLRSQTVYHAVGYAMTKDTPNTIIMVSPNGPYVSIGYHQDMQKEVDLDYCEKHNLPVYRREVGGGAVFLDNG
;
A
#
# COMPACT_ATOMS: atom_id res chain seq x y z
N MET A 1 -0.74 -28.78 17.15
CA MET A 1 0.21 -28.43 16.07
C MET A 1 0.27 -26.92 15.94
N SER A 2 1.46 -26.31 15.94
CA SER A 2 1.60 -24.87 15.69
C SER A 2 1.20 -24.57 14.24
N LYS A 3 0.31 -23.59 14.02
CA LYS A 3 -0.04 -23.13 12.67
C LYS A 3 1.15 -22.37 12.09
N LYS A 4 1.69 -22.83 10.96
CA LYS A 4 2.76 -22.12 10.24
C LYS A 4 2.22 -20.80 9.65
N ILE A 5 2.95 -19.71 9.83
CA ILE A 5 2.68 -18.40 9.22
C ILE A 5 3.67 -18.20 8.08
N ARG A 6 3.20 -17.71 6.92
CA ARG A 6 4.04 -17.31 5.79
C ARG A 6 4.45 -15.84 5.98
N LEU A 7 5.73 -15.55 5.98
CA LEU A 7 6.25 -14.18 5.96
C LEU A 7 6.67 -13.84 4.52
N LEU A 8 6.12 -12.74 3.99
CA LEU A 8 6.59 -12.10 2.77
C LEU A 8 7.35 -10.83 3.18
N TYR A 9 8.68 -10.89 3.12
CA TYR A 9 9.56 -9.76 3.42
C TYR A 9 10.04 -9.15 2.11
N MET A 10 9.63 -7.92 1.81
CA MET A 10 9.81 -7.30 0.50
C MET A 10 10.86 -6.18 0.47
N GLU A 11 11.48 -5.86 1.60
CA GLU A 11 12.44 -4.76 1.72
C GLU A 11 11.86 -3.44 1.15
N GLY A 12 12.66 -2.68 0.41
CA GLY A 12 12.25 -1.49 -0.31
C GLY A 12 11.80 -1.81 -1.73
N VAL A 13 10.52 -1.56 -2.03
CA VAL A 13 9.94 -1.74 -3.37
C VAL A 13 9.45 -0.41 -3.97
N SER A 14 9.21 -0.35 -5.29
CA SER A 14 8.62 0.85 -5.89
C SER A 14 7.31 1.27 -5.19
N PRO A 15 6.97 2.57 -5.12
CA PRO A 15 5.73 3.06 -4.52
C PRO A 15 4.48 2.30 -4.98
N LEU A 16 4.35 2.05 -6.30
CA LEU A 16 3.22 1.31 -6.86
C LEU A 16 3.15 -0.12 -6.30
N ARG A 17 4.29 -0.82 -6.20
CA ARG A 17 4.37 -2.18 -5.68
C ARG A 17 4.10 -2.24 -4.17
N SER A 18 4.57 -1.25 -3.41
CA SER A 18 4.25 -1.10 -1.98
C SER A 18 2.73 -1.05 -1.78
N GLN A 19 2.04 -0.30 -2.65
CA GLN A 19 0.61 -0.14 -2.56
C GLN A 19 -0.20 -1.33 -3.09
N THR A 20 0.27 -2.02 -4.12
CA THR A 20 -0.50 -3.07 -4.78
C THR A 20 -0.28 -4.46 -4.21
N VAL A 21 0.84 -4.73 -3.52
CA VAL A 21 1.19 -6.11 -3.15
C VAL A 21 0.23 -6.75 -2.16
N TYR A 22 -0.28 -6.02 -1.17
CA TYR A 22 -1.20 -6.59 -0.20
C TYR A 22 -2.59 -6.85 -0.81
N HIS A 23 -3.02 -6.04 -1.80
CA HIS A 23 -4.21 -6.32 -2.61
C HIS A 23 -4.00 -7.59 -3.44
N ALA A 24 -2.88 -7.70 -4.16
CA ALA A 24 -2.56 -8.87 -4.98
C ALA A 24 -2.50 -10.16 -4.16
N VAL A 25 -1.89 -10.12 -2.96
CA VAL A 25 -1.90 -11.25 -2.03
C VAL A 25 -3.34 -11.56 -1.60
N GLY A 26 -4.13 -10.56 -1.20
CA GLY A 26 -5.53 -10.74 -0.83
C GLY A 26 -6.35 -11.42 -1.93
N TYR A 27 -6.16 -11.00 -3.19
CA TYR A 27 -6.83 -11.62 -4.35
C TYR A 27 -6.37 -13.05 -4.65
N ALA A 28 -5.10 -13.37 -4.40
CA ALA A 28 -4.54 -14.69 -4.64
C ALA A 28 -4.81 -15.69 -3.50
N MET A 29 -5.30 -15.23 -2.34
CA MET A 29 -5.51 -16.09 -1.18
C MET A 29 -6.68 -17.07 -1.39
N THR A 30 -6.44 -18.31 -1.01
CA THR A 30 -7.45 -19.38 -0.92
C THR A 30 -7.61 -19.83 0.54
N LYS A 31 -8.61 -20.69 0.81
CA LYS A 31 -8.82 -21.28 2.14
C LYS A 31 -7.61 -22.08 2.64
N ASP A 32 -6.84 -22.66 1.72
CA ASP A 32 -5.65 -23.47 2.03
C ASP A 32 -4.37 -22.64 2.11
N THR A 33 -4.44 -21.34 1.79
CA THR A 33 -3.29 -20.45 1.88
C THR A 33 -2.92 -20.21 3.34
N PRO A 34 -1.64 -20.37 3.73
CA PRO A 34 -1.22 -20.06 5.09
C PRO A 34 -1.51 -18.60 5.46
N ASN A 35 -1.84 -18.35 6.73
CA ASN A 35 -1.87 -17.01 7.29
C ASN A 35 -0.58 -16.27 6.90
N THR A 36 -0.72 -15.08 6.34
CA THR A 36 0.39 -14.37 5.73
C THR A 36 0.61 -13.03 6.42
N ILE A 37 1.86 -12.78 6.83
CA ILE A 37 2.33 -11.45 7.22
C ILE A 37 3.12 -10.89 6.04
N ILE A 38 2.83 -9.64 5.67
CA ILE A 38 3.55 -8.92 4.63
C ILE A 38 4.29 -7.77 5.31
N MET A 39 5.60 -7.75 5.17
CA MET A 39 6.45 -6.63 5.56
C MET A 39 6.96 -5.99 4.28
N VAL A 40 6.52 -4.76 4.03
CA VAL A 40 6.82 -4.02 2.81
C VAL A 40 7.03 -2.55 3.17
N SER A 41 8.07 -1.97 2.59
CA SER A 41 8.31 -0.53 2.64
C SER A 41 8.49 -0.02 1.22
N PRO A 42 8.04 1.21 0.90
CA PRO A 42 8.37 1.82 -0.37
C PRO A 42 9.84 2.28 -0.37
N ASN A 43 10.45 2.30 -1.55
CA ASN A 43 11.79 2.84 -1.78
C ASN A 43 11.77 4.30 -2.27
N GLY A 44 10.59 4.93 -2.28
CA GLY A 44 10.40 6.31 -2.67
C GLY A 44 9.06 6.85 -2.12
N PRO A 45 8.90 8.18 -2.06
CA PRO A 45 7.73 8.79 -1.45
C PRO A 45 6.49 8.69 -2.33
N TYR A 46 5.31 8.57 -1.71
CA TYR A 46 4.02 8.67 -2.38
C TYR A 46 2.89 8.99 -1.40
N VAL A 47 1.74 9.41 -1.95
CA VAL A 47 0.51 9.63 -1.20
C VAL A 47 -0.48 8.52 -1.52
N SER A 48 -1.13 7.96 -0.48
CA SER A 48 -2.23 7.03 -0.64
C SER A 48 -3.51 7.58 -0.04
N ILE A 49 -4.57 7.65 -0.84
CA ILE A 49 -5.92 7.98 -0.39
C ILE A 49 -6.76 6.72 -0.22
N GLY A 50 -7.69 6.76 0.73
CA GLY A 50 -8.63 5.67 1.00
C GLY A 50 -9.70 5.54 -0.08
N TYR A 51 -10.32 4.36 -0.14
CA TYR A 51 -11.30 4.02 -1.17
C TYR A 51 -12.44 5.05 -1.33
N HIS A 52 -13.00 5.54 -0.22
CA HIS A 52 -14.16 6.45 -0.20
C HIS A 52 -13.81 7.94 -0.20
N GLN A 53 -12.53 8.29 -0.24
CA GLN A 53 -12.09 9.68 -0.10
C GLN A 53 -12.26 10.48 -1.40
N ASP A 54 -12.66 11.74 -1.28
CA ASP A 54 -12.62 12.70 -2.37
C ASP A 54 -11.19 13.22 -2.51
N MET A 55 -10.55 12.93 -3.64
CA MET A 55 -9.11 13.18 -3.81
C MET A 55 -8.77 14.67 -3.66
N GLN A 56 -9.61 15.55 -4.21
CA GLN A 56 -9.41 17.00 -4.21
C GLN A 56 -9.62 17.63 -2.83
N LYS A 57 -10.36 16.96 -1.93
CA LYS A 57 -10.60 17.46 -0.57
C LYS A 57 -9.53 17.03 0.43
N GLU A 58 -8.78 15.98 0.12
CA GLU A 58 -7.93 15.26 1.07
C GLU A 58 -6.44 15.51 0.82
N VAL A 59 -6.08 15.84 -0.42
CA VAL A 59 -4.69 16.02 -0.85
C VAL A 59 -4.57 17.24 -1.75
N ASP A 60 -3.54 18.05 -1.53
CA ASP A 60 -3.13 19.09 -2.46
C ASP A 60 -2.48 18.44 -3.70
N LEU A 61 -3.26 18.31 -4.77
CA LEU A 61 -2.84 17.65 -6.00
C LEU A 61 -1.79 18.47 -6.77
N ASP A 62 -1.88 19.79 -6.74
CA ASP A 62 -0.93 20.67 -7.41
C ASP A 62 0.45 20.56 -6.73
N TYR A 63 0.47 20.50 -5.39
CA TYR A 63 1.69 20.23 -4.64
C TYR A 63 2.27 18.86 -4.99
N CYS A 64 1.43 17.82 -5.05
CA CYS A 64 1.89 16.47 -5.37
C CYS A 64 2.50 16.38 -6.77
N GLU A 65 1.83 16.96 -7.77
CA GLU A 65 2.33 17.00 -9.15
C GLU A 65 3.67 17.76 -9.22
N LYS A 66 3.73 18.96 -8.63
CA LYS A 66 4.95 19.78 -8.62
C LYS A 66 6.16 19.10 -7.97
N HIS A 67 5.93 18.24 -6.98
CA HIS A 67 6.99 17.53 -6.25
C HIS A 67 7.18 16.08 -6.71
N ASN A 68 6.55 15.67 -7.82
CA ASN A 68 6.61 14.30 -8.35
C ASN A 68 6.19 13.25 -7.30
N LEU A 69 5.16 13.53 -6.52
CA LEU A 69 4.56 12.60 -5.55
C LEU A 69 3.39 11.87 -6.21
N PRO A 70 3.52 10.56 -6.50
CA PRO A 70 2.41 9.80 -7.03
C PRO A 70 1.28 9.72 -6.01
N VAL A 71 0.03 9.85 -6.49
CA VAL A 71 -1.16 9.71 -5.66
C VAL A 71 -1.90 8.43 -6.07
N TYR A 72 -2.02 7.47 -5.14
CA TYR A 72 -2.71 6.21 -5.38
C TYR A 72 -3.97 6.08 -4.52
N ARG A 73 -5.08 5.68 -5.15
CA ARG A 73 -6.28 5.24 -4.42
C ARG A 73 -6.16 3.76 -4.11
N ARG A 74 -6.26 3.40 -2.82
CA ARG A 74 -6.27 2.01 -2.38
C ARG A 74 -7.69 1.49 -2.24
N GLU A 75 -7.87 0.18 -2.36
CA GLU A 75 -9.23 -0.42 -2.33
C GLU A 75 -9.76 -0.56 -0.89
N VAL A 76 -8.91 -0.39 0.12
CA VAL A 76 -9.31 -0.36 1.53
C VAL A 76 -9.64 1.05 2.00
N GLY A 77 -10.43 1.15 3.06
CA GLY A 77 -10.80 2.43 3.68
C GLY A 77 -9.66 3.12 4.44
N GLY A 78 -10.04 4.03 5.34
CA GLY A 78 -9.11 4.86 6.11
C GLY A 78 -8.77 6.20 5.43
N GLY A 79 -8.03 7.06 6.13
CA GLY A 79 -7.67 8.39 5.68
C GLY A 79 -6.50 8.44 4.70
N ALA A 80 -6.19 9.64 4.20
CA ALA A 80 -5.04 9.86 3.34
C ALA A 80 -3.75 9.73 4.17
N VAL A 81 -2.72 9.14 3.58
CA VAL A 81 -1.42 8.93 4.21
C VAL A 81 -0.29 9.25 3.24
N PHE A 82 0.80 9.76 3.77
CA PHE A 82 2.08 9.86 3.08
C PHE A 82 2.95 8.68 3.52
N LEU A 83 3.64 8.05 2.57
CA LEU A 83 4.59 6.97 2.84
C LEU A 83 5.90 7.23 2.11
N ASP A 84 7.00 6.95 2.78
CA ASP A 84 8.35 6.96 2.26
C ASP A 84 9.16 5.79 2.84
N ASN A 85 10.48 5.84 2.73
CA ASN A 85 11.38 4.79 3.16
C ASN A 85 11.66 4.75 4.69
N GLY A 86 10.97 5.58 5.50
CA GLY A 86 11.10 5.62 6.95
C GLY A 86 11.98 6.73 7.49
#